data_AF-A0A2D6MKM5-F1
#
_entry.id   AF-A0A2D6MKM5-F1
#
_cell.length_a   1.000
_cell.length_b   1.000
_cell.length_c   1.000
_cell.angle_alpha   90.00
_cell.angle_beta   90.00
_cell.angle_gamma   90.00
#
_symmetry.space_group_name_H-M   'P 1'
#
loop_
_entity.id
_entity.type
_entity.pdbx_description
1 polymer ?
#
loop_
_entity_poly.entity_id
_entity_poly.type
_entity_poly.pdbx_seq_one_letter_code
_entity_poly.pdbx_strand_id
1 'polypeptide(L)'
;MEILDLQISSYLFDYGQTLPKALVVFLASYLIWVMIVLIVLLVKRHPRITMRILFYALASSAAAYAVNAVIGFFFFRERPFVSLEIEALINTSHLDKSFPSDHAAVSWALAVSMALHYKKSAILFILIALLIIIGRVLAGVHFASDVVAGAFVGSMAAWIVYLVASRKKK
;
A
#
# COMPACT_ATOMS: atom_id res chain seq x y z
N MET A 1 8.97 -13.39 16.85
CA MET A 1 8.46 -12.43 15.85
C MET A 1 6.94 -12.36 15.86
N GLU A 2 6.24 -13.48 15.89
CA GLU A 2 4.77 -13.54 15.88
C GLU A 2 4.11 -12.82 17.08
N ILE A 3 4.62 -13.02 18.30
CA ILE A 3 4.12 -12.34 19.51
C ILE A 3 4.26 -10.81 19.42
N LEU A 4 5.41 -10.33 18.90
CA LEU A 4 5.66 -8.89 18.79
C LEU A 4 4.74 -8.24 17.75
N ASP A 5 4.55 -8.91 16.60
CA ASP A 5 3.64 -8.43 15.54
C ASP A 5 2.19 -8.37 16.03
N LEU A 6 1.76 -9.38 16.80
CA LEU A 6 0.46 -9.39 17.48
C LEU A 6 0.31 -8.21 18.45
N GLN A 7 1.28 -8.02 19.36
CA GLN A 7 1.24 -6.95 20.36
C GLN A 7 1.22 -5.55 19.73
N ILE A 8 2.05 -5.32 18.70
CA ILE A 8 2.09 -4.04 17.99
C ILE A 8 0.77 -3.80 17.27
N SER A 9 0.26 -4.82 16.57
CA SER A 9 -0.97 -4.69 15.78
C SER A 9 -2.20 -4.50 16.67
N SER A 10 -2.29 -5.21 17.80
CA SER A 10 -3.38 -5.05 18.76
C SER A 10 -3.36 -3.65 19.38
N TYR A 11 -2.19 -3.19 19.84
CA TYR A 11 -2.04 -1.83 20.39
C TYR A 11 -2.45 -0.75 19.38
N LEU A 12 -2.01 -0.87 18.13
CA LEU A 12 -2.36 0.08 17.08
C LEU A 12 -3.84 0.02 16.73
N PHE A 13 -4.43 -1.17 16.68
CA PHE A 13 -5.87 -1.33 16.47
C PHE A 13 -6.68 -0.67 17.59
N ASP A 14 -6.35 -0.95 18.86
CA ASP A 14 -7.01 -0.36 20.02
C ASP A 14 -6.90 1.18 19.98
N TYR A 15 -5.73 1.71 19.63
CA TYR A 15 -5.56 3.14 19.42
C TYR A 15 -6.45 3.65 18.27
N GLY A 16 -6.56 2.90 17.17
CA GLY A 16 -7.44 3.21 16.04
C GLY A 16 -8.91 3.37 16.42
N GLN A 17 -9.39 2.58 17.39
CA GLN A 17 -10.76 2.67 17.92
C GLN A 17 -11.04 3.98 18.69
N THR A 18 -9.99 4.64 19.20
CA THR A 18 -10.12 5.94 19.89
C THR A 18 -10.24 7.12 18.92
N LEU A 19 -9.90 6.92 17.65
CA LEU A 19 -9.95 7.96 16.61
C LEU A 19 -11.33 8.01 15.94
N PRO A 20 -11.69 9.14 15.29
CA PRO A 20 -12.91 9.20 14.50
C PRO A 20 -12.94 8.10 13.42
N LYS A 21 -13.95 7.21 13.44
CA LYS A 21 -14.08 6.09 12.48
C LYS A 21 -13.93 6.54 11.03
N ALA A 22 -14.55 7.67 10.68
CA ALA A 22 -14.46 8.25 9.33
C ALA A 22 -13.03 8.58 8.91
N LEU A 23 -12.18 9.04 9.84
CA LEU A 23 -10.77 9.34 9.57
C LEU A 23 -10.00 8.05 9.28
N VAL A 24 -10.12 7.04 10.13
CA VAL A 24 -9.38 5.77 9.95
C VAL A 24 -9.78 5.09 8.64
N VAL A 25 -11.09 5.02 8.35
CA VAL A 25 -11.61 4.47 7.09
C VAL A 25 -11.12 5.30 5.90
N PHE A 26 -11.08 6.63 6.02
CA PHE A 26 -10.53 7.50 4.98
C PHE A 26 -9.07 7.18 4.66
N LEU A 27 -8.21 7.13 5.69
CA LEU A 27 -6.79 6.80 5.51
C LEU A 27 -6.61 5.41 4.88
N ALA A 28 -7.35 4.42 5.37
CA ALA A 28 -7.18 3.02 5.01
C ALA A 28 -7.76 2.62 3.64
N SER A 29 -8.82 3.28 3.18
CA SER A 29 -9.58 2.86 1.98
C SER A 29 -9.73 3.95 0.92
N TYR A 30 -9.80 5.23 1.31
CA TYR A 30 -10.11 6.31 0.37
C TYR A 30 -8.88 7.13 -0.05
N LEU A 31 -7.88 7.25 0.82
CA LEU A 31 -6.68 8.04 0.58
C LEU A 31 -5.86 7.55 -0.64
N ILE A 32 -5.92 6.26 -0.97
CA ILE A 32 -5.30 5.71 -2.19
C ILE A 32 -5.90 6.31 -3.47
N TRP A 33 -7.20 6.59 -3.50
CA TRP A 33 -7.87 7.23 -4.63
C TRP A 33 -7.45 8.68 -4.77
N VAL A 34 -7.32 9.40 -3.64
CA VAL A 34 -6.75 10.75 -3.62
C VAL A 34 -5.33 10.73 -4.20
N MET A 35 -4.52 9.75 -3.81
CA MET A 35 -3.17 9.59 -4.33
C MET A 35 -3.16 9.41 -5.86
N ILE A 36 -4.04 8.56 -6.39
CA ILE A 36 -4.19 8.34 -7.83
C ILE A 36 -4.61 9.65 -8.54
N VAL A 37 -5.59 10.38 -7.99
CA VAL A 37 -6.03 11.67 -8.55
C VAL A 37 -4.87 12.67 -8.58
N LEU A 38 -4.06 12.77 -7.51
CA LEU A 38 -2.90 13.66 -7.47
C LEU A 38 -1.85 13.30 -8.55
N ILE A 39 -1.61 12.00 -8.78
CA ILE A 39 -0.73 11.54 -9.87
C ILE A 39 -1.30 11.98 -11.22
N VAL A 40 -2.59 11.79 -11.46
CA VAL A 40 -3.25 12.19 -12.73
C VAL A 40 -3.20 13.71 -12.94
N LEU A 41 -3.42 14.52 -11.90
CA LEU A 41 -3.33 15.98 -11.99
C LEU A 41 -1.90 16.43 -12.30
N LEU A 42 -0.90 15.80 -11.70
CA LEU A 42 0.51 16.03 -12.01
C LEU A 42 0.82 15.64 -13.47
N VAL A 43 0.15 14.60 -14.00
CA VAL A 43 0.23 14.22 -15.41
C VAL A 43 -0.30 15.29 -16.34
N LYS A 44 -1.48 15.81 -16.05
CA LYS A 44 -2.10 16.88 -16.86
C LYS A 44 -1.26 18.16 -16.89
N ARG A 45 -0.57 18.50 -15.80
CA ARG A 45 0.25 19.71 -15.71
C ARG A 45 1.55 19.65 -16.53
N HIS A 46 2.08 18.45 -16.82
CA HIS A 46 3.41 18.26 -17.44
C HIS A 46 3.48 17.17 -18.55
N PRO A 47 2.58 17.17 -19.54
CA PRO A 47 2.21 16.00 -20.35
C PRO A 47 3.35 15.19 -21.01
N ARG A 48 4.43 15.84 -21.46
CA ARG A 48 5.55 15.17 -22.15
C ARG A 48 6.42 14.29 -21.23
N ILE A 49 6.50 14.62 -19.95
CA ILE A 49 7.29 13.85 -18.96
C ILE A 49 6.39 12.80 -18.27
N THR A 50 5.08 13.04 -18.21
CA THR A 50 4.22 12.32 -17.27
C THR A 50 3.46 11.10 -17.80
N MET A 51 3.24 10.94 -19.11
CA MET A 51 2.66 9.67 -19.62
C MET A 51 3.57 8.47 -19.31
N ARG A 52 4.89 8.71 -19.36
CA ARG A 52 5.87 7.73 -18.95
C ARG A 52 5.73 7.39 -17.46
N ILE A 53 5.62 8.40 -16.60
CA ILE A 53 5.45 8.22 -15.15
C ILE A 53 4.18 7.42 -14.85
N LEU A 54 3.08 7.73 -15.54
CA LEU A 54 1.83 6.99 -15.40
C LEU A 54 2.00 5.52 -15.79
N PHE A 55 2.67 5.23 -16.91
CA PHE A 55 3.00 3.87 -17.30
C PHE A 55 3.81 3.13 -16.22
N TYR A 56 4.89 3.74 -15.72
CA TYR A 56 5.69 3.12 -14.65
C TYR A 56 4.88 2.89 -13.39
N ALA A 57 4.08 3.87 -12.96
CA ALA A 57 3.22 3.77 -11.79
C ALA A 57 2.21 2.61 -11.93
N LEU A 58 1.50 2.52 -13.05
CA LEU A 58 0.53 1.46 -13.30
C LEU A 58 1.19 0.08 -13.43
N ALA A 59 2.28 -0.03 -14.20
CA ALA A 59 3.01 -1.28 -14.38
C ALA A 59 3.60 -1.79 -13.06
N SER A 60 4.13 -0.89 -12.23
CA SER A 60 4.68 -1.24 -10.91
C SER A 60 3.58 -1.71 -9.96
N SER A 61 2.43 -1.03 -9.94
CA SER A 61 1.28 -1.44 -9.12
C SER A 61 0.71 -2.78 -9.55
N ALA A 62 0.58 -3.01 -10.85
CA ALA A 62 0.11 -4.29 -11.39
C ALA A 62 1.08 -5.43 -11.04
N ALA A 63 2.40 -5.20 -11.19
CA ALA A 63 3.42 -6.16 -10.82
C ALA A 63 3.39 -6.45 -9.30
N ALA A 64 3.29 -5.42 -8.46
CA ALA A 64 3.21 -5.57 -7.02
C ALA A 64 1.97 -6.37 -6.58
N TYR A 65 0.81 -6.07 -7.17
CA TYR A 65 -0.42 -6.81 -6.91
C TYR A 65 -0.32 -8.27 -7.34
N ALA A 66 0.23 -8.54 -8.53
CA ALA A 66 0.44 -9.90 -9.01
C ALA A 66 1.38 -10.70 -8.09
N VAL A 67 2.48 -10.10 -7.65
CA VAL A 67 3.41 -10.74 -6.69
C VAL A 67 2.70 -11.02 -5.37
N ASN A 68 1.95 -10.07 -4.83
CA ASN A 68 1.16 -10.28 -3.61
C ASN A 68 0.11 -11.37 -3.75
N ALA A 69 -0.54 -11.49 -4.92
CA ALA A 69 -1.51 -12.55 -5.19
C ALA A 69 -0.84 -13.92 -5.20
N VAL A 70 0.33 -14.04 -5.83
CA VAL A 70 1.13 -15.27 -5.82
C VAL A 70 1.60 -15.62 -4.41
N ILE A 71 2.16 -14.67 -3.66
CA ILE A 71 2.57 -14.91 -2.26
C ILE A 71 1.35 -15.34 -1.44
N GLY A 72 0.23 -14.64 -1.58
CA GLY A 72 -1.00 -14.91 -0.86
C GLY A 72 -1.62 -16.28 -1.15
N PHE A 73 -1.42 -16.80 -2.36
CA PHE A 73 -1.85 -18.14 -2.73
C PHE A 73 -1.08 -19.22 -1.97
N PHE A 74 0.23 -19.03 -1.75
CA PHE A 74 1.07 -19.99 -1.02
C PHE A 74 1.10 -19.75 0.49
N PHE A 75 0.90 -18.50 0.94
CA PHE A 75 1.00 -18.08 2.33
C PHE A 75 -0.28 -17.36 2.76
N PHE A 76 -1.35 -18.14 2.91
CA PHE A 76 -2.59 -17.61 3.46
C PHE A 76 -2.42 -17.29 4.94
N ARG A 77 -2.73 -16.05 5.32
CA ARG A 77 -2.78 -15.60 6.71
C ARG A 77 -4.15 -14.97 6.95
N GLU A 78 -4.82 -15.42 8.00
CA GLU A 78 -6.06 -14.80 8.47
C GLU A 78 -5.84 -13.34 8.86
N ARG A 79 -6.90 -12.54 8.78
CA ARG A 79 -6.85 -11.13 9.17
C ARG A 79 -6.91 -10.97 10.69
N PRO A 80 -6.36 -9.87 11.25
CA PRO A 80 -6.37 -9.64 12.69
C PRO A 80 -7.77 -9.73 13.30
N PHE A 81 -8.80 -9.21 12.61
CA PHE A 81 -10.17 -9.27 13.11
C PHE A 81 -10.76 -10.67 13.22
N VAL A 82 -10.26 -11.63 12.44
CA VAL A 82 -10.65 -13.03 12.55
C VAL A 82 -9.90 -13.67 13.72
N SER A 83 -8.56 -13.56 13.73
CA SER A 83 -7.73 -14.26 14.72
C SER A 83 -7.83 -13.69 16.13
N LEU A 84 -8.21 -12.41 16.29
CA LEU A 84 -8.37 -11.75 17.59
C LEU A 84 -9.84 -11.59 18.00
N GLU A 85 -10.79 -12.05 17.17
CA GLU A 85 -12.23 -11.92 17.41
C GLU A 85 -12.69 -10.46 17.70
N ILE A 86 -12.06 -9.50 17.03
CA ILE A 86 -12.34 -8.06 17.17
C ILE A 86 -13.20 -7.54 16.00
N GLU A 87 -13.90 -6.42 16.21
CA GLU A 87 -14.66 -5.77 15.13
C GLU A 87 -13.77 -4.81 14.31
N ALA A 88 -13.50 -5.15 13.05
CA ALA A 88 -12.77 -4.27 12.14
C ALA A 88 -13.56 -2.99 11.82
N LEU A 89 -12.86 -1.86 11.66
CA LEU A 89 -13.48 -0.59 11.27
C LEU A 89 -13.93 -0.56 9.80
N ILE A 90 -13.46 -1.52 9.00
CA ILE A 90 -13.73 -1.67 7.57
C ILE A 90 -14.32 -3.05 7.33
N ASN A 91 -15.42 -3.09 6.59
CA ASN A 91 -16.01 -4.36 6.17
C ASN A 91 -15.16 -4.98 5.05
N THR A 92 -14.54 -6.12 5.34
CA THR A 92 -13.74 -6.90 4.38
C THR A 92 -14.03 -8.38 4.59
N SER A 93 -13.91 -9.20 3.54
CA SER A 93 -14.21 -10.63 3.64
C SER A 93 -13.22 -11.33 4.58
N HIS A 94 -13.72 -12.26 5.40
CA HIS A 94 -12.91 -13.16 6.21
C HIS A 94 -12.15 -14.19 5.35
N LEU A 95 -12.57 -14.39 4.10
CA LEU A 95 -11.89 -15.26 3.13
C LEU A 95 -10.72 -14.56 2.43
N ASP A 96 -10.56 -13.25 2.61
CA ASP A 96 -9.47 -12.50 1.99
C ASP A 96 -8.19 -12.65 2.80
N LYS A 97 -7.08 -12.94 2.12
CA LYS A 97 -5.74 -12.96 2.74
C LYS A 97 -5.43 -11.65 3.47
N SER A 98 -4.69 -11.78 4.57
CA SER A 98 -4.04 -10.64 5.25
C SER A 98 -2.65 -10.37 4.68
N PHE A 99 -1.84 -11.41 4.45
CA PHE A 99 -0.43 -11.27 4.06
C PHE A 99 -0.21 -11.51 2.56
N PRO A 100 0.66 -10.71 1.90
CA PRO A 100 1.02 -9.33 2.25
C PRO A 100 -0.15 -8.38 1.98
N SER A 101 -0.11 -7.17 2.51
CA SER A 101 -1.16 -6.17 2.27
C SER A 101 -1.11 -5.60 0.85
N ASP A 102 -2.22 -5.72 0.11
CA ASP A 102 -2.34 -5.19 -1.26
C ASP A 102 -2.38 -3.67 -1.31
N HIS A 103 -3.02 -3.01 -0.32
CA HIS A 103 -3.02 -1.56 -0.21
C HIS A 103 -1.60 -1.02 0.04
N ALA A 104 -0.81 -1.73 0.85
CA ALA A 104 0.60 -1.38 1.07
C ALA A 104 1.44 -1.56 -0.20
N ALA A 105 1.29 -2.70 -0.88
CA ALA A 105 2.03 -2.97 -2.11
C ALA A 105 1.73 -1.96 -3.22
N VAL A 106 0.46 -1.68 -3.49
CA VAL A 106 0.06 -0.73 -4.54
C VAL A 106 0.45 0.70 -4.16
N SER A 107 0.20 1.15 -2.92
CA SER A 107 0.52 2.53 -2.53
C SER A 107 2.02 2.81 -2.56
N TRP A 108 2.85 1.87 -2.10
CA TRP A 108 4.31 2.00 -2.17
C TRP A 108 4.85 1.87 -3.58
N ALA A 109 4.29 1.01 -4.42
CA ALA A 109 4.68 0.94 -5.84
C ALA A 109 4.45 2.27 -6.55
N LEU A 110 3.31 2.92 -6.31
CA LEU A 110 3.01 4.26 -6.82
C LEU A 110 3.99 5.30 -6.26
N ALA A 111 4.20 5.34 -4.94
CA ALA A 111 5.07 6.33 -4.30
C ALA A 111 6.54 6.22 -4.75
N VAL A 112 7.08 4.99 -4.82
CA VAL A 112 8.46 4.75 -5.26
C VAL A 112 8.62 5.03 -6.76
N SER A 113 7.65 4.66 -7.59
CA SER A 113 7.66 5.02 -9.01
C SER A 113 7.71 6.54 -9.22
N MET A 114 6.94 7.30 -8.42
CA MET A 114 7.01 8.76 -8.40
C MET A 114 8.37 9.26 -7.93
N ALA A 115 8.95 8.67 -6.87
CA ALA A 115 10.26 9.08 -6.35
C ALA A 115 11.41 8.87 -7.36
N LEU A 116 11.36 7.79 -8.14
CA LEU A 116 12.36 7.48 -9.17
C LEU A 116 12.32 8.44 -10.37
N HIS A 117 11.18 9.09 -10.62
CA HIS A 117 11.01 9.99 -11.77
C HIS A 117 10.93 11.47 -11.40
N TYR A 118 10.39 11.80 -10.22
CA TYR A 118 10.06 13.16 -9.83
C TYR A 118 10.33 13.39 -8.34
N LYS A 119 11.62 13.53 -8.00
CA LYS A 119 12.11 13.69 -6.62
C LYS A 119 11.42 14.80 -5.82
N LYS A 120 11.01 15.90 -6.49
CA LYS A 120 10.34 17.04 -5.84
C LYS A 120 9.01 16.68 -5.18
N SER A 121 8.27 15.68 -5.70
CA SER A 121 7.01 15.22 -5.09
C SER A 121 7.15 13.90 -4.34
N ALA A 122 8.35 13.32 -4.27
CA ALA A 122 8.58 12.00 -3.68
C ALA A 122 8.10 11.92 -2.23
N ILE A 123 8.48 12.93 -1.43
CA ILE A 123 8.14 13.01 0.00
C ILE A 123 6.61 12.99 0.18
N LEU A 124 5.88 13.76 -0.62
CA LEU A 124 4.41 13.81 -0.55
C LEU A 124 3.79 12.41 -0.75
N PHE A 125 4.19 11.70 -1.80
CA PHE A 125 3.61 10.37 -2.10
C PHE A 125 4.04 9.30 -1.10
N ILE A 126 5.27 9.38 -0.57
CA ILE A 126 5.74 8.47 0.49
C ILE A 126 4.94 8.71 1.78
N LEU A 127 4.69 9.96 2.16
CA LEU A 127 3.87 10.29 3.33
C LEU A 127 2.43 9.79 3.15
N ILE A 128 1.84 9.98 1.96
CA ILE A 128 0.50 9.45 1.66
C ILE A 128 0.48 7.92 1.76
N ALA A 129 1.45 7.23 1.16
CA ALA A 129 1.55 5.76 1.24
C ALA A 129 1.73 5.27 2.69
N LEU A 130 2.54 5.98 3.49
CA LEU A 130 2.73 5.69 4.90
C LEU A 130 1.41 5.81 5.69
N LEU A 131 0.67 6.90 5.46
CA LEU A 131 -0.64 7.12 6.09
C LEU A 131 -1.66 6.04 5.68
N ILE A 132 -1.65 5.60 4.42
CA ILE A 132 -2.51 4.51 3.95
C ILE A 132 -2.24 3.24 4.74
N ILE A 133 -0.96 2.83 4.84
CA ILE A 133 -0.60 1.57 5.49
C ILE A 133 -0.80 1.60 7.00
N ILE A 134 -0.55 2.74 7.65
CA ILE A 134 -0.89 2.93 9.06
C ILE A 134 -2.40 2.79 9.24
N GLY A 135 -3.20 3.43 8.39
CA GLY A 135 -4.65 3.30 8.39
C GLY A 135 -5.12 1.85 8.30
N ARG A 136 -4.45 1.00 7.52
CA ARG A 136 -4.78 -0.44 7.42
C ARG A 136 -4.62 -1.19 8.75
N VAL A 137 -3.58 -0.88 9.53
CA VAL A 137 -3.35 -1.50 10.84
C VAL A 137 -4.33 -0.93 11.87
N LEU A 138 -4.50 0.39 11.91
CA LEU A 138 -5.48 1.05 12.79
C LEU A 138 -6.91 0.54 12.57
N ALA A 139 -7.26 0.18 11.33
CA ALA A 139 -8.58 -0.35 11.00
C ALA A 139 -8.79 -1.83 11.38
N GLY A 140 -7.75 -2.53 11.83
CA GLY A 140 -7.82 -3.94 12.25
C GLY A 140 -7.87 -4.95 11.11
N VAL A 141 -7.52 -4.53 9.88
CA VAL A 141 -7.61 -5.39 8.69
C VAL A 141 -6.28 -5.99 8.25
N HIS A 142 -5.16 -5.55 8.81
CA HIS A 142 -3.81 -6.10 8.56
C HIS A 142 -2.93 -5.99 9.80
N PHE A 143 -2.02 -6.94 9.96
CA PHE A 143 -0.93 -6.85 10.92
C PHE A 143 0.15 -5.86 10.45
N ALA A 144 0.99 -5.39 11.37
CA ALA A 144 2.12 -4.51 11.06
C ALA A 144 3.10 -5.17 10.06
N SER A 145 3.38 -6.46 10.22
CA SER A 145 4.24 -7.20 9.28
C SER A 145 3.63 -7.33 7.89
N ASP A 146 2.31 -7.43 7.75
CA ASP A 146 1.63 -7.52 6.45
C ASP A 146 1.85 -6.26 5.62
N VAL A 147 1.78 -5.09 6.28
CA VAL A 147 1.97 -3.80 5.61
C VAL A 147 3.43 -3.49 5.33
N VAL A 148 4.36 -3.92 6.19
CA VAL A 148 5.80 -3.81 5.94
C VAL A 148 6.20 -4.68 4.75
N ALA A 149 5.73 -5.93 4.70
CA ALA A 149 5.98 -6.84 3.58
C ALA A 149 5.37 -6.30 2.27
N GLY A 150 4.13 -5.81 2.31
CA GLY A 150 3.50 -5.18 1.15
C GLY A 150 4.29 -3.96 0.66
N ALA A 151 4.70 -3.06 1.56
CA ALA A 151 5.52 -1.90 1.23
C ALA A 151 6.85 -2.29 0.56
N PHE A 152 7.50 -3.35 1.06
CA PHE A 152 8.71 -3.90 0.47
C PHE A 152 8.46 -4.44 -0.95
N VAL A 153 7.43 -5.27 -1.14
CA VAL A 153 7.04 -5.81 -2.46
C VAL A 153 6.75 -4.68 -3.44
N GLY A 154 5.97 -3.68 -3.04
CA GLY A 154 5.65 -2.52 -3.86
C GLY A 154 6.89 -1.74 -4.30
N SER A 155 7.80 -1.49 -3.37
CA SER A 155 9.06 -0.79 -3.64
C SER A 155 9.95 -1.56 -4.61
N MET A 156 10.09 -2.87 -4.43
CA MET A 156 10.88 -3.73 -5.31
C MET A 156 10.26 -3.83 -6.71
N ALA A 157 8.94 -3.97 -6.81
CA ALA A 157 8.25 -3.97 -8.09
C ALA A 157 8.51 -2.66 -8.86
N ALA A 158 8.40 -1.51 -8.20
CA ALA A 158 8.68 -0.22 -8.81
C ALA A 158 10.14 -0.08 -9.29
N TRP A 159 11.09 -0.54 -8.48
CA TRP A 159 12.50 -0.50 -8.84
C TRP A 159 12.83 -1.43 -10.02
N ILE A 160 12.30 -2.66 -10.03
CA ILE A 160 12.52 -3.63 -11.13
C ILE A 160 11.90 -3.10 -12.43
N VAL A 161 10.65 -2.63 -12.41
CA VAL A 161 10.00 -2.06 -13.59
C VAL A 161 10.79 -0.87 -14.12
N TYR A 162 11.28 0.00 -13.22
CA TYR A 162 12.18 1.10 -13.58
C TYR A 162 13.45 0.63 -14.30
N LEU A 163 14.14 -0.38 -13.77
CA LEU A 163 15.37 -0.91 -14.36
C LEU A 163 15.12 -1.56 -15.73
N VAL A 164 14.07 -2.38 -15.86
CA VAL A 164 13.78 -3.09 -17.10
C VAL A 164 13.36 -2.14 -18.23
N ALA A 165 12.47 -1.19 -17.95
CA ALA A 165 11.98 -0.29 -18.99
C ALA A 165 12.94 0.90 -19.27
N SER A 166 13.89 1.21 -18.37
CA SER A 166 14.98 2.16 -18.66
C SER A 166 16.10 1.55 -19.51
N ARG A 167 16.37 0.23 -19.38
CA ARG A 167 17.37 -0.47 -20.21
C ARG A 167 17.03 -0.53 -21.69
N LYS A 168 15.75 -0.53 -22.06
CA LYS A 168 15.29 -0.51 -23.47
C LYS A 168 15.56 0.81 -24.22
N LYS A 169 16.19 1.80 -23.58
CA LYS A 169 16.52 3.12 -24.16
C LYS A 169 18.01 3.34 -24.44
N LYS A 170 18.87 2.37 -24.15
CA LYS A 170 20.27 2.35 -24.63
C LYS A 170 20.37 1.38 -25.80
#